data_AF-A0A964EXN9-F1
#
_entry.id   AF-A0A964EXN9-F1
#
_cell.length_a   1.000
_cell.length_b   1.000
_cell.length_c   1.000
_cell.angle_alpha   90.00
_cell.angle_beta   90.00
_cell.angle_gamma   90.00
#
_symmetry.space_group_name_H-M   'P 1'
#
loop_
_entity.id
_entity.type
_entity.pdbx_description
1 polymer ?
#
loop_
_entity_poly.entity_id
_entity_poly.type
_entity_poly.pdbx_seq_one_letter_code
_entity_poly.pdbx_strand_id
1 'polypeptide(L)' 'MFAGLTAQEIAEVLGVSRRTVTLDWRFARAFLEQRVKRGSEG' A
#
# COMPACT_ATOMS: atom_id res chain seq x y z
N MET A 1 -4.15 7.42 2.57
CA MET A 1 -4.95 7.73 1.38
C MET A 1 -4.24 7.23 0.14
N PHE A 2 -4.98 6.79 -0.87
CA PHE A 2 -4.48 6.45 -2.21
C PHE A 2 -5.50 6.96 -3.24
N ALA A 3 -5.03 7.68 -4.27
CA ALA A 3 -5.88 8.29 -5.28
C ALA A 3 -7.07 9.12 -4.71
N GLY A 4 -6.86 9.82 -3.59
CA GLY A 4 -7.89 10.60 -2.91
C GLY A 4 -8.80 9.81 -1.95
N LEU A 5 -8.73 8.48 -1.97
CA LEU A 5 -9.54 7.62 -1.10
C LEU A 5 -8.82 7.32 0.22
N THR A 6 -9.58 7.29 1.32
CA THR A 6 -9.16 6.78 2.63
C THR A 6 -9.08 5.25 2.63
N ALA A 7 -8.42 4.68 3.64
CA ALA A 7 -8.34 3.21 3.76
C ALA A 7 -9.71 2.55 3.99
N GLN A 8 -10.68 3.30 4.52
CA GLN A 8 -12.04 2.80 4.74
C GLN A 8 -12.81 2.75 3.42
N GLU A 9 -12.77 3.82 2.63
CA GLU A 9 -13.42 3.88 1.30
C GLU A 9 -12.82 2.85 0.33
N ILE A 10 -11.49 2.67 0.36
CA ILE A 10 -10.83 1.61 -0.43
C ILE A 10 -11.33 0.23 0.00
N ALA A 11 -11.47 0.00 1.31
CA ALA A 11 -11.95 -1.28 1.83
C ALA A 11 -13.39 -1.57 1.39
N GLU A 12 -14.25 -0.54 1.36
CA GLU A 12 -15.63 -0.63 0.89
C GLU A 12 -15.71 -0.93 -0.61
N VAL A 13 -14.95 -0.21 -1.44
CA VAL A 13 -14.89 -0.45 -2.90
C VAL A 13 -14.39 -1.87 -3.21
N LEU A 14 -13.41 -2.36 -2.46
CA LEU A 14 -12.82 -3.68 -2.66
C LEU A 14 -13.55 -4.82 -1.95
N GLY A 15 -14.55 -4.53 -1.11
CA GLY A 15 -15.27 -5.55 -0.35
C GLY A 15 -14.42 -6.30 0.68
N VAL A 16 -13.41 -5.64 1.26
CA VAL A 16 -12.48 -6.23 2.24
C VAL A 16 -12.50 -5.45 3.56
N SER A 17 -11.80 -5.96 4.58
CA SER A 17 -11.64 -5.20 5.82
C SER A 17 -10.66 -4.03 5.65
N ARG A 18 -10.87 -2.93 6.39
CA ARG A 18 -9.89 -1.84 6.50
C ARG A 18 -8.50 -2.35 6.91
N ARG A 19 -8.45 -3.39 7.75
CA ARG A 19 -7.19 -4.03 8.18
C ARG A 19 -6.44 -4.63 6.98
N THR A 20 -7.14 -5.30 6.07
CA THR A 20 -6.56 -5.87 4.84
C THR A 20 -5.87 -4.78 4.02
N VAL A 21 -6.58 -3.67 3.74
CA VAL A 21 -6.01 -2.53 2.99
C VAL A 21 -4.75 -1.98 3.67
N THR A 22 -4.76 -1.83 5.01
CA THR A 22 -3.58 -1.32 5.73
C THR A 22 -2.39 -2.29 5.69
N LEU A 23 -2.64 -3.60 5.69
CA LEU A 23 -1.59 -4.61 5.60
C LEU A 23 -0.97 -4.61 4.20
N ASP A 24 -1.78 -4.61 3.15
CA ASP A 24 -1.31 -4.55 1.76
C ASP A 24 -0.45 -3.32 1.54
N TRP A 25 -0.82 -2.17 2.11
CA TRP A 25 -0.04 -0.94 1.98
C TRP A 25 1.31 -1.01 2.69
N ARG A 26 1.41 -1.74 3.81
CA ARG A 26 2.69 -1.98 4.48
C ARG A 26 3.59 -2.86 3.63
N PHE A 27 3.06 -3.93 3.04
CA PHE A 27 3.83 -4.81 2.17
C PHE A 27 4.29 -4.09 0.89
N ALA A 28 3.39 -3.35 0.23
CA ALA A 28 3.72 -2.59 -0.96
C ALA A 28 4.85 -1.58 -0.71
N ARG A 29 4.82 -0.86 0.41
CA ARG A 29 5.90 0.07 0.78
C ARG A 29 7.22 -0.64 1.03
N ALA A 30 7.24 -1.69 1.85
CA ALA A 30 8.47 -2.44 2.14
C ALA A 30 9.11 -3.00 0.85
N PHE A 31 8.28 -3.53 -0.05
CA PHE A 31 8.71 -4.01 -1.35
C PHE A 31 9.30 -2.92 -2.24
N LEU A 32 8.63 -1.76 -2.34
CA LEU A 32 9.12 -0.62 -3.13
C LEU A 32 10.41 -0.06 -2.53
N GLU A 33 10.50 0.10 -1.21
CA GLU A 33 11.71 0.55 -0.53
C GLU A 33 12.92 -0.34 -0.83
N GLN A 34 12.72 -1.66 -0.82
CA GLN A 34 13.78 -2.62 -1.15
C GLN A 34 14.30 -2.42 -2.59
N ARG A 35 13.41 -2.11 -3.54
CA ARG A 35 13.78 -1.92 -4.95
C ARG A 35 14.36 -0.57 -5.26
N VAL A 36 13.81 0.49 -4.65
CA VAL A 36 14.36 1.84 -4.79
C VAL A 36 15.79 1.88 -4.24
N LYS A 37 16.04 1.29 -3.06
CA LYS A 37 17.40 1.18 -2.51
C LYS A 37 18.35 0.48 -3.49
N ARG A 38 17.95 -0.68 -4.02
CA ARG A 38 18.75 -1.43 -5.00
C ARG A 38 19.02 -0.65 -6.30
N GLY A 39 18.06 0.14 -6.77
CA GLY A 39 18.21 0.94 -7.98
C GLY A 39 18.97 2.26 -7.79
N SER A 40 19.19 2.69 -6.55
CA SER A 40 19.94 3.91 -6.20
C SER A 40 21.44 3.66 -5.99
N GLU A 41 21.85 2.39 -5.91
CA GLU A 41 23.24 1.95 -5.75
C GLU A 41 23.92 1.62 -7.10
N GLY A 42 23.30 1.97 -8.23
CA GLY A 42 23.77 1.73 -9.59
C GLY A 42 24.15 2.99 -10.35
#